data_AF-A0A1J4N1N6-F1
#
_entry.id   AF-A0A1J4N1N6-F1
#
_cell.length_a   1.000
_cell.length_b   1.000
_cell.length_c   1.000
_cell.angle_alpha   90.00
_cell.angle_beta   90.00
_cell.angle_gamma   90.00
#
_symmetry.space_group_name_H-M   'P 1'
#
loop_
_entity.id
_entity.type
_entity.pdbx_description
1 polymer ?
#
loop_
_entity_poly.entity_id
_entity_poly.type
_entity_poly.pdbx_seq_one_letter_code
_entity_poly.pdbx_strand_id
1 'polypeptide(L)' 'MTGDKALGDAIAAYLQQHAAELNLYDIIWYQRIWTPVRASEGWRYMEDRGSTTANHYDHVHVSTN' A
#
# COMPACT_ATOMS: atom_id res chain seq x y z
N MET A 1 -5.13 12.95 0.75
CA MET A 1 -4.98 12.01 1.88
C MET A 1 -6.37 11.57 2.28
N THR A 2 -6.64 10.26 2.33
CA THR A 2 -7.95 9.71 2.74
C THR A 2 -7.79 8.99 4.08
N GLY A 3 -8.43 9.50 5.12
CA GLY A 3 -8.59 8.77 6.38
C GLY A 3 -9.70 7.70 6.34
N ASP A 4 -10.47 7.65 5.25
CA ASP A 4 -11.48 6.61 5.04
C ASP A 4 -10.79 5.30 4.67
N LYS A 5 -10.87 4.34 5.59
CA LYS A 5 -10.24 3.04 5.43
C LYS A 5 -10.81 2.24 4.26
N ALA A 6 -12.13 2.31 4.04
CA ALA A 6 -12.78 1.53 2.98
C ALA A 6 -12.37 2.04 1.60
N LEU A 7 -12.28 3.36 1.43
CA LEU A 7 -11.76 3.96 0.20
C LEU A 7 -10.28 3.59 -0.02
N GLY A 8 -9.45 3.67 1.02
CA GLY A 8 -8.04 3.27 0.92
C GLY A 8 -7.85 1.79 0.57
N ASP A 9 -8.66 0.90 1.14
CA ASP A 9 -8.67 -0.53 0.78
C ASP A 9 -9.03 -0.74 -0.71
N ALA A 10 -10.03 0.00 -1.23
CA ALA A 10 -10.43 -0.08 -2.64
C ALA A 10 -9.33 0.43 -3.59
N ILE A 11 -8.67 1.53 -3.24
CA ILE A 11 -7.53 2.07 -4.00
C ILE A 11 -6.37 1.07 -4.01
N ALA A 12 -6.01 0.51 -2.85
CA ALA A 12 -4.92 -0.46 -2.75
C ALA A 12 -5.21 -1.74 -3.56
N ALA A 13 -6.46 -2.23 -3.56
CA ALA A 13 -6.86 -3.39 -4.36
C ALA A 13 -6.77 -3.11 -5.88
N TYR A 14 -7.25 -1.94 -6.32
CA TYR A 14 -7.11 -1.53 -7.72
C TYR A 14 -5.64 -1.47 -8.14
N LEU A 15 -4.79 -0.85 -7.32
CA LEU A 15 -3.36 -0.77 -7.59
C LEU A 15 -2.68 -2.16 -7.66
N GLN A 16 -3.04 -3.10 -6.77
CA GLN A 16 -2.53 -4.47 -6.84
C GLN A 16 -2.94 -5.17 -8.16
N GLN A 17 -4.20 -5.00 -8.59
CA GLN A 17 -4.71 -5.59 -9.83
C GLN A 17 -4.02 -5.03 -11.09
N HIS A 18 -3.67 -3.73 -11.06
CA HIS A 18 -3.06 -3.02 -12.19
C HIS A 18 -1.55 -2.82 -12.04
N ALA A 19 -0.90 -3.52 -11.10
CA ALA A 19 0.50 -3.26 -10.75
C ALA A 19 1.48 -3.39 -11.92
N ALA A 20 1.25 -4.35 -12.83
CA ALA A 20 2.06 -4.54 -14.02
C ALA A 20 1.86 -3.44 -15.07
N GLU A 21 0.61 -3.00 -15.29
CA GLU A 21 0.26 -1.92 -16.21
C GLU A 21 0.86 -0.58 -15.76
N LEU A 22 0.82 -0.33 -14.45
CA LEU A 22 1.28 0.91 -13.83
C LEU A 22 2.78 0.89 -13.48
N ASN A 23 3.50 -0.20 -13.76
CA ASN A 23 4.91 -0.39 -13.42
C ASN A 23 5.23 -0.09 -11.93
N LEU A 24 4.41 -0.62 -11.03
CA LEU A 24 4.56 -0.36 -9.59
C LEU A 24 5.77 -1.11 -8.99
N TYR A 25 6.45 -0.45 -8.06
CA TYR A 25 7.49 -1.04 -7.21
C TYR A 25 6.90 -1.51 -5.87
N ASP A 26 6.11 -0.66 -5.20
CA ASP A 26 5.44 -1.01 -3.94
C ASP A 26 4.11 -0.26 -3.74
N ILE A 27 3.29 -0.81 -2.84
CA ILE A 27 2.11 -0.17 -2.26
C ILE A 27 2.23 -0.28 -0.75
N ILE A 28 2.04 0.84 -0.04
CA ILE A 28 1.98 0.86 1.42
C ILE A 28 0.61 1.38 1.86
N TRP A 29 -0.08 0.59 2.68
CA TRP A 29 -1.40 0.95 3.19
C TRP A 29 -1.70 0.31 4.54
N TYR A 30 -2.11 1.13 5.50
CA TYR A 30 -2.55 0.69 6.83
C TYR A 30 -1.48 -0.17 7.53
N GLN A 31 -0.27 0.41 7.64
CA GLN A 31 0.95 -0.20 8.22
C GLN A 31 1.39 -1.53 7.57
N ARG A 32 1.05 -1.74 6.30
CA ARG A 32 1.44 -2.92 5.56
C ARG A 32 2.02 -2.53 4.21
N ILE A 33 2.96 -3.32 3.73
CA ILE A 33 3.57 -3.20 2.41
C ILE A 33 3.22 -4.41 1.55
N TRP A 34 2.96 -4.15 0.28
CA TRP A 34 2.89 -5.16 -0.77
C TRP A 34 3.84 -4.78 -1.90
N THR A 35 4.51 -5.77 -2.50
CA THR A 35 5.39 -5.58 -3.66
C THR A 35 5.13 -6.66 -4.71
N PRO A 36 5.17 -6.34 -6.03
CA PRO A 36 4.96 -7.34 -7.08
C PRO A 36 5.93 -8.52 -6.99
N VAL A 37 7.20 -8.25 -6.68
CA VAL A 37 8.26 -9.27 -6.56
C VAL A 37 8.04 -10.26 -5.41
N ARG A 38 7.20 -9.92 -4.42
CA ARG A 38 6.82 -10.78 -3.29
C ARG A 38 5.31 -10.96 -3.22
N ALA A 39 4.63 -10.90 -4.36
CA ALA A 39 3.16 -10.97 -4.40
C ALA A 39 2.61 -12.25 -3.77
N SER A 40 3.34 -13.36 -3.85
CA SER A 40 2.99 -14.64 -3.22
C SER A 40 2.94 -14.60 -1.69
N GLU A 41 3.64 -13.65 -1.05
CA GLU A 41 3.60 -13.44 0.39
C GLU A 41 2.42 -12.56 0.82
N GLY A 42 1.74 -11.91 -0.12
CA GLY A 42 0.66 -10.98 0.17
C GLY A 42 1.14 -9.71 0.90
N TRP A 43 0.26 -9.13 1.72
CA TRP A 43 0.55 -7.97 2.54
C TRP A 43 1.44 -8.34 3.73
N ARG A 44 2.49 -7.56 3.96
CA ARG A 44 3.43 -7.76 5.08
C ARG A 44 3.39 -6.55 6.01
N TYR A 45 3.38 -6.78 7.32
CA TYR A 45 3.44 -5.69 8.29
C TYR A 45 4.78 -4.95 8.22
N MET A 46 4.70 -3.64 8.42
CA MET A 46 5.85 -2.77 8.65
C MET A 46 6.06 -2.55 10.15
N GLU A 47 7.24 -2.09 10.53
CA GLU A 47 7.47 -1.59 11.89
C GLU A 47 6.54 -0.40 12.22
N ASP A 48 6.31 -0.15 13.49
CA ASP A 48 5.66 1.09 13.94
C ASP A 48 6.66 2.26 13.84
N ARG A 49 6.28 3.28 13.05
CA ARG A 49 7.06 4.48 12.79
C ARG A 49 6.56 5.70 13.58
N GLY A 50 5.64 5.50 14.53
CA GLY A 50 5.31 6.46 15.58
C GLY A 50 4.27 7.52 15.22
N SER A 51 3.61 7.45 14.05
CA SER A 51 2.50 8.36 13.73
C SER A 51 1.54 7.79 12.68
N THR A 52 0.32 8.33 12.62
CA THR A 52 -0.70 7.99 11.62
C THR A 52 -0.15 8.08 10.20
N THR A 53 0.50 9.20 9.87
CA THR A 53 1.06 9.42 8.53
C THR A 53 2.26 8.50 8.29
N ALA A 54 3.20 8.36 9.25
CA ALA A 54 4.36 7.48 9.05
C ALA A 54 3.97 5.98 8.90
N ASN A 55 2.86 5.57 9.53
CA ASN A 55 2.29 4.23 9.41
C ASN A 55 1.25 4.12 8.28
N HIS A 56 1.07 5.15 7.45
CA HIS A 56 0.21 5.12 6.27
C HIS A 56 -1.26 4.76 6.59
N TYR A 57 -1.77 5.27 7.72
CA TYR A 57 -3.16 5.08 8.12
C TYR A 57 -4.12 6.11 7.49
N ASP A 58 -3.59 7.19 6.90
CA ASP A 58 -4.33 8.31 6.31
C ASP A 58 -4.07 8.49 4.80
N HIS A 59 -3.29 7.60 4.19
CA HIS A 59 -3.03 7.57 2.75
C HIS A 59 -2.48 6.23 2.27
N VAL A 60 -2.77 5.93 1.00
CA VAL A 60 -2.08 4.89 0.24
C VAL A 60 -0.83 5.51 -0.38
N HIS A 61 0.35 4.97 -0.09
CA HIS A 61 1.61 5.36 -0.73
C HIS A 61 1.95 4.35 -1.83
N VAL A 62 2.49 4.85 -2.94
CA VAL A 62 2.83 4.05 -4.12
C VAL A 62 4.19 4.51 -4.64
N SER A 63 5.05 3.55 -4.97
CA SER A 63 6.31 3.78 -5.67
C SER A 63 6.27 3.09 -7.03
N THR A 64 6.89 3.66 -8.07
CA THR A 64 6.99 3.09 -9.43
C THR A 64 8.45 2.81 -9.79
N ASN A 65 8.71 1.89 -10.72
CA ASN A 65 10.07 1.63 -11.25
C ASN A 65 10.52 2.70 -12.26
#